data_AF-A0A7C0Y2Q4-F1
#
_entry.id   AF-A0A7C0Y2Q4-F1
#
_cell.length_a   1.000
_cell.length_b   1.000
_cell.length_c   1.000
_cell.angle_alpha   90.00
_cell.angle_beta   90.00
_cell.angle_gamma   90.00
#
_symmetry.space_group_name_H-M   'P 1'
#
loop_
_entity.id
_entity.type
_entity.pdbx_description
1 polymer ?
#
loop_
_entity_poly.entity_id
_entity_poly.type
_entity_poly.pdbx_seq_one_letter_code
_entity_poly.pdbx_strand_id
1 'polypeptide(L)'
;MEKDSLCLHHTLYNSIFIRLIEELGFKIKLLLINTLWWRRWGMAKKTAKKVVKEFIESLNISSNPSIYTDLKIDEELDAIRQKEVDLVICDVLVSDISRTMLYENNGIRSVS
;
A
#
# COMPACT_ATOMS: atom_id res chain seq x y z
N MET A 1 4.02 -23.70 -7.84
CA MET A 1 3.13 -22.60 -7.44
C MET A 1 4.01 -21.40 -7.20
N GLU A 2 4.13 -20.54 -8.21
CA GLU A 2 4.74 -19.21 -8.06
C GLU A 2 3.92 -18.43 -7.03
N LYS A 3 4.62 -17.81 -6.08
CA LYS A 3 4.01 -17.05 -4.99
C LYS A 3 3.80 -15.63 -5.49
N ASP A 4 2.56 -15.30 -5.81
CA ASP A 4 2.15 -13.95 -6.18
C ASP A 4 2.55 -12.94 -5.09
N SER A 5 3.18 -11.86 -5.51
CA SER A 5 3.74 -10.87 -4.61
C SER A 5 2.99 -9.54 -4.64
N LEU A 6 2.76 -8.99 -3.45
CA LEU A 6 1.69 -8.03 -3.23
C LEU A 6 2.18 -6.67 -2.70
N CYS A 7 1.59 -5.59 -3.21
CA CYS A 7 1.68 -4.23 -2.68
C CYS A 7 0.32 -3.71 -2.22
N LEU A 8 0.29 -3.01 -1.08
CA LEU A 8 -0.92 -2.37 -0.53
C LEU A 8 -0.71 -0.86 -0.47
N HIS A 9 -1.62 -0.07 -1.07
CA HIS A 9 -1.60 1.40 -1.11
C HIS A 9 -2.77 2.05 -0.33
N HIS A 10 -2.55 2.75 0.80
CA HIS A 10 -3.66 3.45 1.49
C HIS A 10 -3.33 4.55 2.51
N THR A 11 -4.37 5.31 2.86
CA THR A 11 -4.53 6.16 4.05
C THR A 11 -4.60 5.31 5.33
N LEU A 12 -5.49 4.31 5.49
CA LEU A 12 -5.49 3.43 6.68
C LEU A 12 -6.04 2.06 6.29
N TYR A 13 -5.17 1.11 5.96
CA TYR A 13 -5.62 -0.28 5.94
C TYR A 13 -6.02 -0.67 7.36
N ASN A 14 -7.10 -1.43 7.49
CA ASN A 14 -7.31 -2.17 8.72
C ASN A 14 -6.18 -3.21 8.81
N SER A 15 -5.40 -3.21 9.89
CA SER A 15 -4.35 -4.20 10.12
C SER A 15 -4.89 -5.63 10.01
N ILE A 16 -6.19 -5.83 10.29
CA ILE A 16 -6.92 -7.10 10.07
C ILE A 16 -6.92 -7.51 8.60
N PHE A 17 -7.17 -6.59 7.67
CA PHE A 17 -7.19 -6.92 6.24
C PHE A 17 -5.81 -7.36 5.75
N ILE A 18 -4.76 -6.65 6.16
CA ILE A 18 -3.39 -6.99 5.78
C ILE A 18 -2.99 -8.36 6.33
N ARG A 19 -3.37 -8.67 7.57
CA ARG A 19 -3.17 -10.00 8.16
C ARG A 19 -3.93 -11.08 7.41
N LEU A 20 -5.19 -10.82 7.04
CA LEU A 20 -5.99 -11.75 6.25
C LEU A 20 -5.30 -12.10 4.92
N ILE A 21 -4.71 -11.10 4.25
CA ILE A 21 -3.98 -11.35 3.00
C ILE A 21 -2.77 -12.27 3.23
N GLU A 22 -2.03 -12.12 4.33
CA GLU A 22 -0.97 -13.08 4.69
C GLU A 22 -1.52 -14.47 5.01
N GLU A 23 -2.62 -14.57 5.75
CA GLU A 23 -3.25 -15.84 6.12
C GLU A 23 -3.76 -16.60 4.89
N LEU A 24 -4.17 -15.88 3.83
CA LEU A 24 -4.50 -16.44 2.53
C LEU A 24 -3.27 -16.93 1.74
N GLY A 25 -2.06 -16.75 2.26
CA GLY A 25 -0.81 -17.27 1.70
C GLY A 25 -0.03 -16.28 0.84
N PHE A 26 -0.49 -15.03 0.73
CA PHE A 26 0.21 -14.01 -0.04
C PHE A 26 1.38 -13.42 0.76
N LYS A 27 2.53 -13.23 0.10
CA LYS A 27 3.68 -12.54 0.70
C LYS A 27 3.63 -11.07 0.32
N ILE A 28 3.40 -10.21 1.31
CA ILE A 28 3.39 -8.77 1.12
C ILE A 28 4.84 -8.29 1.03
N LYS A 29 5.23 -7.73 -0.11
CA LYS A 29 6.60 -7.22 -0.32
C LYS A 29 6.70 -5.72 -0.03
N LEU A 30 5.60 -5.00 -0.20
CA LEU A 30 5.58 -3.54 -0.21
C LEU A 30 4.29 -3.00 0.44
N LEU A 31 4.41 -1.97 1.28
CA LEU A 31 3.31 -1.18 1.81
C LEU A 31 3.56 0.29 1.46
N LEU A 32 2.62 0.90 0.74
CA LEU A 32 2.66 2.31 0.35
C LEU A 32 1.55 3.03 1.10
N ILE A 33 1.91 4.03 1.90
CA ILE A 33 0.96 4.74 2.77
C ILE A 33 0.88 6.20 2.33
N ASN A 34 -0.29 6.66 1.91
CA ASN A 34 -0.47 8.05 1.48
C ASN A 34 -1.24 8.84 2.53
N THR A 35 -0.60 9.83 3.14
CA THR A 35 -1.19 10.71 4.17
C THR A 35 -1.55 12.10 3.65
N LEU A 36 -1.34 12.38 2.36
CA LEU A 36 -1.61 13.70 1.77
C LEU A 36 -3.07 14.09 1.93
N TRP A 37 -4.00 13.15 1.78
CA TRP A 37 -5.42 13.39 1.98
C TRP A 37 -5.74 13.80 3.42
N TRP A 38 -5.22 13.10 4.43
CA TRP A 38 -5.42 13.52 5.83
C TRP A 38 -4.96 14.94 6.10
N ARG A 39 -3.80 15.30 5.51
CA ARG A 39 -3.25 16.65 5.63
C ARG A 39 -4.13 17.69 4.92
N ARG A 40 -4.70 17.38 3.76
CA ARG A 40 -5.67 18.23 3.06
C ARG A 40 -6.94 18.48 3.89
N TRP A 41 -7.36 17.49 4.67
CA TRP A 41 -8.54 17.57 5.55
C TRP A 41 -8.23 18.12 6.95
N GLY A 42 -7.06 18.76 7.14
CA GLY A 42 -6.72 19.50 8.37
C GLY A 42 -5.91 18.71 9.40
N MET A 43 -5.53 17.47 9.13
CA MET A 43 -4.62 16.73 10.04
C MET A 43 -3.20 17.31 9.98
N ALA A 44 -2.65 17.67 11.13
CA ALA A 44 -1.27 18.12 11.22
C ALA A 44 -0.29 17.02 10.77
N LYS A 45 0.78 17.38 10.06
CA LYS A 45 1.82 16.45 9.59
C LYS A 45 2.41 15.58 10.71
N LYS A 46 2.59 16.16 11.91
CA LYS A 46 3.10 15.43 13.08
C LYS A 46 2.11 14.34 13.53
N THR A 47 0.81 14.65 13.52
CA THR A 47 -0.25 13.70 13.85
C THR A 47 -0.32 12.59 12.82
N ALA A 48 -0.30 12.91 11.52
CA ALA A 48 -0.29 11.91 10.45
C ALA A 48 0.90 10.94 10.60
N LYS A 49 2.11 11.46 10.84
CA LYS A 49 3.29 10.63 11.09
C LYS A 49 3.13 9.71 12.31
N LYS A 50 2.53 10.22 13.39
CA LYS A 50 2.27 9.43 14.59
C LYS A 50 1.30 8.28 14.30
N VAL A 51 0.19 8.56 13.62
CA VAL A 51 -0.81 7.55 13.25
C VAL A 51 -0.20 6.47 12.37
N VAL A 52 0.60 6.85 11.36
CA VAL A 52 1.30 5.87 10.51
C VAL A 52 2.27 5.00 11.32
N LYS A 53 3.00 5.59 12.28
CA LYS A 53 3.90 4.82 13.15
C LYS A 53 3.14 3.79 13.98
N GLU A 54 2.05 4.21 14.63
CA GLU A 54 1.20 3.33 15.44
C GLU A 54 0.58 2.21 14.59
N PHE A 55 0.14 2.55 13.36
CA PHE A 55 -0.35 1.57 12.42
C PHE A 55 0.71 0.53 12.05
N ILE A 56 1.93 0.96 11.70
CA ILE A 56 3.04 0.06 11.35
C ILE A 56 3.37 -0.88 12.51
N GLU A 57 3.44 -0.34 13.74
CA GLU A 57 3.68 -1.12 14.96
C GLU A 57 2.56 -2.15 15.21
N SER A 58 1.33 -1.87 14.77
CA SER A 58 0.18 -2.76 14.94
C SER A 58 0.09 -3.89 13.90
N LEU A 59 0.81 -3.79 12.77
CA LEU A 59 0.64 -4.71 11.64
C LEU A 59 0.90 -6.16 12.03
N ASN A 60 1.90 -6.44 12.87
CA ASN A 60 2.27 -7.80 13.32
C ASN A 60 2.16 -8.84 12.19
N ILE A 61 2.86 -8.58 11.09
CA ILE A 61 2.85 -9.42 9.88
C ILE A 61 4.22 -10.07 9.67
N SER A 62 4.21 -11.29 9.13
CA SER A 62 5.37 -12.16 8.99
C SER A 62 6.24 -11.83 7.77
N SER A 63 5.66 -11.25 6.73
CA SER A 63 6.32 -10.95 5.45
C SER A 63 7.34 -9.81 5.52
N ASN A 64 7.29 -8.98 6.57
CA ASN A 64 8.17 -7.82 6.80
C ASN A 64 8.35 -6.94 5.54
N PRO A 65 7.27 -6.34 5.02
CA PRO A 65 7.30 -5.57 3.79
C PRO A 65 8.14 -4.30 3.92
N SER A 66 8.67 -3.82 2.79
CA SER A 66 9.21 -2.45 2.74
C SER A 66 8.06 -1.45 2.84
N ILE A 67 8.17 -0.46 3.73
CA ILE A 67 7.09 0.51 3.97
C ILE A 67 7.55 1.90 3.54
N TYR A 68 6.77 2.54 2.67
CA TYR A 68 7.02 3.91 2.22
C TYR A 68 5.80 4.78 2.48
N THR A 69 6.04 6.07 2.76
CA THR A 69 4.98 7.03 3.05
C THR A 69 5.06 8.21 2.08
N ASP A 70 3.91 8.64 1.55
CA ASP A 70 3.78 9.84 0.72
C ASP A 70 4.71 9.87 -0.51
N LEU A 71 4.97 8.71 -1.13
CA LEU A 71 5.69 8.65 -2.40
C LEU A 71 4.92 9.41 -3.49
N LYS A 72 5.66 9.97 -4.44
CA LYS A 72 5.11 10.43 -5.71
C LYS A 72 4.75 9.23 -6.57
N ILE A 73 3.82 9.41 -7.50
CA ILE A 73 3.35 8.35 -8.40
C ILE A 73 4.51 7.63 -9.13
N ASP A 74 5.48 8.38 -9.67
CA ASP A 74 6.61 7.78 -10.37
C ASP A 74 7.50 6.94 -9.42
N GLU A 75 7.69 7.42 -8.18
CA GLU A 75 8.43 6.72 -7.13
C GLU A 75 7.72 5.44 -6.67
N GLU A 76 6.37 5.45 -6.65
CA GLU A 76 5.56 4.26 -6.37
C GLU A 76 5.77 3.18 -7.44
N LEU A 77 5.70 3.56 -8.73
CA LEU A 77 5.92 2.64 -9.84
C LEU A 77 7.31 2.02 -9.81
N ASP A 78 8.33 2.84 -9.52
CA ASP A 78 9.71 2.36 -9.39
C ASP A 78 9.86 1.39 -8.21
N ALA A 79 9.27 1.69 -7.05
CA ALA A 79 9.30 0.80 -5.89
C ALA A 79 8.60 -0.54 -6.17
N ILE A 80 7.45 -0.52 -6.86
CA ILE A 80 6.70 -1.72 -7.25
C ILE A 80 7.56 -2.59 -8.19
N ARG A 81 8.17 -1.98 -9.22
CA ARG A 81 9.05 -2.68 -10.17
C ARG A 81 10.28 -3.28 -9.49
N GLN A 82 10.96 -2.52 -8.65
CA GLN A 82 12.16 -2.98 -7.93
C GLN A 82 11.88 -4.14 -6.98
N LYS A 83 10.67 -4.23 -6.44
CA LYS A 83 10.25 -5.34 -5.57
C LYS A 83 9.65 -6.51 -6.34
N GLU A 84 9.58 -6.43 -7.66
CA GLU A 84 8.98 -7.45 -8.52
C GLU A 84 7.59 -7.82 -7.99
N VAL A 85 6.75 -6.83 -7.73
CA VAL A 85 5.37 -7.03 -7.24
C VAL A 85 4.47 -7.33 -8.43
N ASP A 86 3.71 -8.42 -8.33
CA ASP A 86 2.82 -8.91 -9.39
C ASP A 86 1.40 -8.33 -9.28
N LEU A 87 0.98 -8.01 -8.05
CA LEU A 87 -0.37 -7.55 -7.74
C LEU A 87 -0.34 -6.37 -6.76
N VAL A 88 -1.03 -5.29 -7.13
CA VAL A 88 -1.29 -4.15 -6.24
C VAL A 88 -2.75 -4.18 -5.80
N ILE A 89 -2.99 -4.30 -4.49
CA ILE A 89 -4.32 -4.06 -3.92
C ILE A 89 -4.38 -2.60 -3.53
N CYS A 90 -5.29 -1.85 -4.13
CA CYS A 90 -5.50 -0.43 -3.87
C CYS A 90 -6.72 -0.28 -2.98
N ASP A 91 -6.54 0.18 -1.74
CA ASP A 91 -7.67 0.65 -0.95
C ASP A 91 -7.65 2.18 -1.07
N VAL A 92 -8.64 2.77 -1.73
CA VAL A 92 -8.71 4.22 -1.94
C VAL A 92 -10.11 4.68 -1.59
N LEU A 93 -10.20 5.76 -0.81
CA LEU A 93 -11.46 6.33 -0.27
C LEU A 93 -12.47 6.74 -1.36
N VAL A 94 -12.03 6.80 -2.61
CA VAL A 94 -12.86 6.98 -3.80
C VAL A 94 -12.27 6.09 -4.87
N SER A 95 -13.11 5.40 -5.64
CA SER A 95 -12.75 4.57 -6.80
C SER A 95 -11.91 5.37 -7.80
N ASP A 96 -10.61 5.46 -7.56
CA ASP A 96 -9.68 6.13 -8.45
C ASP A 96 -9.30 5.12 -9.53
N ILE A 97 -10.25 4.87 -10.43
CA ILE A 97 -10.07 4.04 -11.63
C ILE A 97 -8.79 4.45 -12.34
N SER A 98 -8.45 5.74 -12.33
CA SER A 98 -7.21 6.29 -12.88
C SER A 98 -5.96 5.63 -12.31
N ARG A 99 -5.95 5.28 -11.01
CA ARG A 99 -4.80 4.64 -10.35
C ARG A 99 -4.68 3.16 -10.70
N THR A 100 -5.80 2.45 -10.72
CA THR A 100 -5.88 1.07 -11.24
C THR A 100 -5.41 1.02 -12.70
N MET A 101 -5.96 1.89 -13.56
CA MET A 101 -5.55 2.03 -14.97
C MET A 101 -4.06 2.40 -15.10
N LEU A 102 -3.53 3.24 -14.22
CA LEU A 102 -2.12 3.60 -14.24
C LEU A 102 -1.23 2.37 -13.98
N TYR A 103 -1.54 1.56 -12.97
CA TYR A 103 -0.78 0.33 -12.69
C TYR A 103 -0.89 -0.67 -13.85
N GLU A 104 -2.10 -0.89 -14.37
CA GLU A 104 -2.34 -1.81 -15.48
C GLU A 104 -1.61 -1.37 -16.76
N ASN A 105 -1.65 -0.08 -17.10
CA ASN A 105 -0.91 0.49 -18.24
C ASN A 105 0.61 0.35 -18.10
N ASN A 106 1.11 0.10 -16.89
CA ASN A 106 2.52 -0.14 -16.60
C ASN A 106 2.84 -1.64 -16.41
N GLY A 107 1.93 -2.54 -16.79
CA GLY A 107 2.11 -3.99 -16.72
C GLY A 107 1.94 -4.60 -15.34
N ILE A 108 1.39 -3.85 -14.39
CA ILE A 108 1.18 -4.26 -13.00
C ILE A 108 -0.30 -4.57 -12.82
N ARG A 109 -0.65 -5.78 -12.37
CA ARG A 109 -2.06 -6.11 -12.09
C ARG A 109 -2.51 -5.32 -10.87
N SER A 110 -3.72 -4.78 -10.90
CA SER A 110 -4.27 -4.08 -9.76
C SER A 110 -5.73 -4.42 -9.51
N VAL A 111 -6.11 -4.49 -8.23
CA VAL A 111 -7.49 -4.69 -7.79
C VAL A 111 -7.81 -3.61 -6.77
N SER A 112 -8.96 -2.96 -6.92
CA SER A 112 -9.50 -1.95 -5.99
C SER A 112 -10.76 -2.47 -5.31
#